data_AF-A0A3B8L4Y2-F1
#
_entry.id   AF-A0A3B8L4Y2-F1
#
_cell.length_a   1.000
_cell.length_b   1.000
_cell.length_c   1.000
_cell.angle_alpha   90.00
_cell.angle_beta   90.00
_cell.angle_gamma   90.00
#
_symmetry.space_group_name_H-M   'P 1'
#
loop_
_entity.id
_entity.type
_entity.pdbx_description
1 polymer ?
#
loop_
_entity_poly.entity_id
_entity_poly.type
_entity_poly.pdbx_seq_one_letter_code
_entity_poly.pdbx_strand_id
1 'polypeptide(L)' 'MIVGRGRDCQLRIPVADVSRQHCKFSLKDGGVYLQDLGSSNGTQVAGKSIPTGQ' A
#
# COMPACT_ATOMS: atom_id res chain seq x y z
N MET A 1 -8.44 -1.31 3.61
CA MET A 1 -8.49 -1.22 2.13
C MET A 1 -7.10 -1.53 1.58
N ILE A 2 -6.96 -2.59 0.79
CA ILE A 2 -5.71 -3.01 0.16
C ILE A 2 -5.59 -2.37 -1.22
N VAL A 3 -4.40 -1.85 -1.50
CA VAL A 3 -3.98 -1.35 -2.81
C VAL A 3 -2.94 -2.32 -3.38
N GLY A 4 -3.07 -2.68 -4.65
CA GLY A 4 -2.13 -3.60 -5.28
C GLY A 4 -2.52 -4.00 -6.70
N ARG A 5 -1.70 -4.83 -7.33
CA ARG A 5 -1.95 -5.38 -8.68
C ARG A 5 -2.90 -6.57 -8.69
N GLY A 6 -3.07 -7.22 -7.53
CA GLY A 6 -3.92 -8.38 -7.33
C GLY A 6 -5.37 -8.09 -7.71
N ARG A 7 -6.09 -9.11 -8.19
CA ARG A 7 -7.53 -9.00 -8.52
C ARG A 7 -8.41 -8.90 -7.27
N ASP A 8 -7.86 -9.27 -6.12
CA ASP A 8 -8.44 -9.24 -4.78
C ASP A 8 -8.31 -7.86 -4.09
N CYS A 9 -7.53 -6.94 -4.65
CA CYS A 9 -7.33 -5.61 -4.08
C CYS A 9 -8.54 -4.70 -4.31
N GLN A 10 -8.93 -3.93 -3.28
CA GLN A 10 -10.04 -2.97 -3.41
C GLN A 10 -9.68 -1.81 -4.34
N LEU A 11 -8.43 -1.35 -4.29
CA LEU A 11 -7.89 -0.41 -5.27
C LEU A 11 -6.84 -1.14 -6.12
N ARG A 12 -7.25 -1.55 -7.32
CA ARG A 12 -6.40 -2.34 -8.20
C ARG A 12 -5.62 -1.44 -9.16
N ILE A 13 -4.29 -1.58 -9.15
CA ILE A 13 -3.38 -0.90 -10.09
C ILE A 13 -2.62 -1.98 -10.89
N PRO A 14 -3.04 -2.31 -12.12
CA PRO A 14 -2.63 -3.53 -12.80
C PRO A 14 -1.28 -3.42 -13.56
N VAL A 15 -0.27 -2.77 -12.98
CA VAL A 15 1.05 -2.56 -13.60
C VAL A 15 2.12 -3.36 -12.88
N ALA A 16 3.18 -3.78 -13.59
CA ALA A 16 4.21 -4.68 -13.05
C ALA A 16 4.94 -4.12 -11.81
N ASP A 17 5.10 -2.81 -11.74
CA ASP A 17 5.80 -2.10 -10.66
C ASP A 17 5.03 -2.10 -9.33
N VAL A 18 3.75 -2.50 -9.35
CA VAL A 18 2.92 -2.59 -8.16
C VAL A 18 2.83 -4.05 -7.73
N SER A 19 3.29 -4.34 -6.50
CA SER A 19 3.14 -5.65 -5.86
C SER A 19 1.69 -6.13 -5.79
N ARG A 20 1.49 -7.46 -5.71
CA ARG A 20 0.15 -8.08 -5.68
C ARG A 20 -0.73 -7.48 -4.59
N GLN A 21 -0.18 -7.34 -3.38
CA GLN A 21 -0.69 -6.53 -2.29
C GLN A 21 0.44 -5.58 -1.91
N HIS A 22 0.27 -4.28 -2.15
CA HIS A 22 1.36 -3.30 -2.09
C HIS A 22 1.32 -2.53 -0.76
N CYS A 23 0.17 -1.92 -0.46
CA CYS A 23 -0.04 -1.21 0.79
C CYS A 23 -1.49 -1.34 1.26
N LYS A 24 -1.72 -0.98 2.53
CA LYS A 24 -3.03 -1.01 3.17
C LYS A 24 -3.33 0.34 3.79
N PHE A 25 -4.54 0.82 3.55
CA PHE A 25 -5.15 1.86 4.35
C PHE A 25 -6.03 1.25 5.44
N SER A 26 -5.88 1.73 6.67
CA SER A 26 -6.78 1.43 7.79
C SER A 26 -7.25 2.71 8.48
N LEU A 27 -8.50 2.68 8.94
CA LEU A 27 -9.03 3.71 9.83
C LEU A 27 -8.81 3.26 11.27
N LYS A 28 -8.16 4.09 12.07
CA LYS A 28 -7.95 3.85 13.50
C LYS A 28 -7.98 5.20 14.21
N ASP A 29 -8.62 5.28 15.37
CA ASP A 29 -8.61 6.49 16.21
C ASP A 29 -9.01 7.78 15.46
N GLY A 30 -9.93 7.68 14.49
CA GLY A 30 -10.36 8.80 13.64
C GLY A 30 -9.36 9.23 12.55
N GLY A 31 -8.18 8.60 12.48
CA GLY A 31 -7.15 8.84 11.48
C GLY A 31 -7.10 7.79 10.37
N VAL A 32 -6.47 8.17 9.26
CA VAL A 32 -6.12 7.26 8.15
C VAL A 32 -4.66 6.87 8.29
N TYR A 33 -4.41 5.57 8.39
CA TYR A 33 -3.07 4.99 8.46
C TYR A 33 -2.75 4.30 7.15
N LEU A 34 -1.51 4.46 6.69
CA LEU A 34 -0.96 3.80 5.53
C LEU A 34 0.16 2.87 5.97
N GLN A 35 0.08 1.61 5.58
CA GLN A 35 1.08 0.59 5.86
C GLN A 35 1.56 -0.04 4.56
N ASP A 36 2.88 -0.07 4.36
CA ASP A 36 3.51 -0.85 3.29
C ASP A 36 3.52 -2.34 3.66
N LEU A 37 3.10 -3.20 2.72
CA LEU A 37 2.93 -4.64 2.95
C LEU A 37 4.12 -5.48 2.46
N GLY A 38 5.32 -4.89 2.42
CA GLY A 38 6.51 -5.52 1.84
C GLY A 38 6.49 -5.42 0.32
N SER A 39 6.14 -4.23 -0.19
CA SER A 39 6.11 -4.01 -1.63
C SER A 39 7.52 -4.02 -2.21
N SER A 40 7.64 -4.45 -3.47
CA SER A 40 8.92 -4.63 -4.15
C SER A 40 9.64 -3.30 -4.41
N ASN A 41 8.87 -2.22 -4.63
CA ASN A 41 9.39 -0.89 -4.94
C ASN A 41 9.23 0.10 -3.76
N GLY A 42 8.72 -0.37 -2.62
CA GLY A 42 8.41 0.45 -1.46
C GLY A 42 7.20 1.38 -1.68
N THR A 43 6.71 1.93 -0.57
CA THR A 43 5.66 2.95 -0.54
C THR A 43 6.26 4.30 -0.16
N GLN A 44 5.80 5.38 -0.81
CA GLN A 44 6.23 6.76 -0.53
C GLN A 44 5.05 7.68 -0.26
N VAL A 45 5.20 8.58 0.70
CA VAL A 45 4.22 9.64 1.03
C VAL A 45 4.91 10.99 0.87
N ALA A 46 4.37 11.84 -0.01
CA ALA A 46 4.94 13.17 -0.30
C ALA A 46 6.45 13.13 -0.60
N GLY A 47 6.88 12.15 -1.40
CA GLY A 47 8.29 11.97 -1.80
C GLY A 47 9.20 11.37 -0.73
N LYS A 48 8.66 10.92 0.41
CA LYS A 48 9.43 10.25 1.47
C LYS A 48 9.03 8.79 1.58
N SER A 49 10.00 7.89 1.52
CA SER A 49 9.76 6.45 1.75
C SER A 49 9.32 6.19 3.18
N ILE A 50 8.35 5.29 3.34
CA ILE A 50 7.94 4.80 4.65
C ILE A 50 8.58 3.44 4.93
N PRO A 51 8.84 3.08 6.20
CA PRO A 51 9.30 1.74 6.55
C PRO A 51 8.25 0.67 6.18
N THR A 52 8.72 -0.48 5.72
CA THR A 52 7.86 -1.65 5.52
C THR A 52 7.25 -2.13 6.82
N GLY A 53 5.95 -2.44 6.82
CA GLY A 53 5.26 -3.09 7.94
C GLY A 53 4.77 -2.18 9.06
N GLN A 54 4.98 -0.85 8.99
CA GLN A 54 4.42 0.12 9.94
C GLN A 54 3.13 0.75 9.45
#